data_AF-A0AAD5YEU5-F1
#
_entry.id   AF-A0AAD5YEU5-F1
#
_cell.length_a   1.000
_cell.length_b   1.000
_cell.length_c   1.000
_cell.angle_alpha   90.00
_cell.angle_beta   90.00
_cell.angle_gamma   90.00
#
_symmetry.space_group_name_H-M   'P 1'
#
loop_
_entity.id
_entity.type
_entity.pdbx_description
1 polymer ?
#
loop_
_entity_poly.entity_id
_entity_poly.type
_entity_poly.pdbx_seq_one_letter_code
_entity_poly.pdbx_strand_id
1 'polypeptide(L)'
;MVKTLHSAQSLKFHPPFTLSTSTTTSPSISSTSEDTNDASEDASKSEGPTKTTVIPPGLGKEAEVLPPLRFASDTSETEGWITFDRPVSYMYAGKGPYVSVDLMQFPVSLPDDGFIDIVVQEQMTRGDLIKAMDGAEVGKCFWMNSQHYFKAEAYRVEPHSNKSCLSVDGEAYPFEPFQVEVHKGLATLLSPYGSYQAEFDLPN
;
A
#
# COMPACT_ATOMS: atom_id res chain seq x y z
N MET A 1 16.14 42.24 -9.72
CA MET A 1 15.00 41.30 -9.84
C MET A 1 15.38 40.04 -9.09
N VAL A 2 14.95 39.87 -7.84
CA VAL A 2 15.35 38.73 -6.99
C VAL A 2 14.15 37.81 -6.85
N LYS A 3 14.21 36.63 -7.46
CA LYS A 3 13.26 35.54 -7.22
C LYS A 3 13.96 34.48 -6.37
N THR A 4 13.90 34.66 -5.06
CA THR A 4 14.25 33.59 -4.12
C THR A 4 13.08 32.60 -4.11
N LEU A 5 13.31 31.38 -4.59
CA LEU A 5 12.42 30.24 -4.39
C LEU A 5 13.27 29.09 -3.86
N HIS A 6 13.24 28.92 -2.54
CA HIS A 6 13.65 27.70 -1.88
C HIS A 6 12.42 27.19 -1.15
N SER A 7 11.84 26.11 -1.67
CA SER A 7 10.77 25.36 -1.01
C SER A 7 11.23 23.91 -0.97
N ALA A 8 12.03 23.58 0.04
CA ALA A 8 12.17 22.20 0.47
C ALA A 8 10.79 21.68 0.92
N GLN A 9 10.58 20.37 0.85
CA GLN A 9 9.52 19.71 1.62
C GLN A 9 10.19 18.80 2.64
N SER A 10 9.65 18.73 3.85
CA SER A 10 10.11 17.79 4.87
C SER A 10 9.19 16.57 4.82
N LEU A 11 9.75 15.43 4.42
CA LEU A 11 9.07 14.15 4.40
C LEU A 11 9.79 13.22 5.38
N LYS A 12 9.07 12.53 6.27
CA LYS A 12 9.65 11.51 7.16
C LYS A 12 9.14 10.13 6.78
N PHE A 13 10.01 9.13 6.75
CA PHE A 13 9.70 7.73 6.43
C PHE A 13 10.22 6.79 7.52
N HIS A 14 9.43 5.81 7.98
CA HIS A 14 9.94 4.75 8.86
C HIS A 14 10.35 3.51 8.03
N PRO A 15 11.65 3.19 7.93
CA PRO A 15 12.17 2.07 7.15
C PRO A 15 11.87 0.70 7.80
N PRO A 16 12.05 -0.41 7.06
CA PRO A 16 11.92 -1.76 7.62
C PRO A 16 12.94 -2.06 8.72
N PHE A 17 12.52 -2.82 9.74
CA PHE A 17 13.40 -3.35 10.78
C PHE A 17 14.43 -4.34 10.20
N THR A 18 15.70 -4.18 10.56
CA THR A 18 16.79 -5.09 10.13
C THR A 18 16.84 -6.35 11.00
N LEU A 19 16.01 -7.35 10.67
CA LEU A 19 15.97 -8.63 11.38
C LEU A 19 17.16 -9.53 10.98
N SER A 20 17.92 -10.04 11.95
CA SER A 20 18.96 -11.04 11.69
C SER A 20 18.37 -12.38 11.25
N THR A 21 18.90 -12.99 10.20
CA THR A 21 18.38 -14.24 9.65
C THR A 21 18.70 -15.47 10.53
N SER A 22 17.66 -16.09 11.07
CA SER A 22 17.70 -17.47 11.57
C SER A 22 16.59 -18.29 10.92
N THR A 23 16.96 -19.27 10.10
CA THR A 23 16.05 -20.17 9.40
C THR A 23 15.40 -21.18 10.36
N THR A 24 14.12 -21.50 10.15
CA THR A 24 13.48 -22.70 10.73
C THR A 24 12.43 -23.24 9.77
N THR A 25 12.41 -24.56 9.62
CA THR A 25 11.64 -25.31 8.62
C THR A 25 10.29 -25.78 9.15
N SER A 26 9.24 -25.68 8.34
CA SER A 26 7.91 -26.23 8.65
C SER A 26 7.70 -27.62 8.03
N PRO A 27 7.04 -28.57 8.73
CA PRO A 27 6.53 -29.81 8.14
C PRO A 27 5.03 -29.73 7.80
N SER A 28 4.62 -30.39 6.72
CA SER A 28 3.25 -30.54 6.22
C SER A 28 2.61 -31.86 6.63
N ILE A 29 1.28 -31.92 6.84
CA ILE A 29 0.52 -33.19 6.89
C ILE A 29 -0.82 -33.03 6.14
N SER A 30 -1.28 -34.11 5.51
CA SER A 30 -2.34 -34.18 4.49
C SER A 30 -3.73 -34.62 5.00
N SER A 31 -4.72 -34.48 4.10
CA SER A 31 -6.13 -34.86 4.19
C SER A 31 -6.44 -36.36 4.20
N THR A 32 -7.62 -36.73 4.70
CA THR A 32 -8.37 -37.97 4.36
C THR A 32 -9.90 -37.71 4.34
N SER A 33 -10.64 -38.52 3.57
CA SER A 33 -12.05 -38.37 3.15
C SER A 33 -12.93 -39.58 3.56
N GLU A 34 -14.13 -39.71 2.96
CA GLU A 34 -15.10 -40.86 2.97
C GLU A 34 -16.10 -40.89 4.17
N ASP A 35 -17.32 -41.46 4.19
CA ASP A 35 -18.45 -41.78 3.25
C ASP A 35 -19.27 -42.96 3.88
N THR A 36 -20.57 -43.26 3.68
CA THR A 36 -21.76 -42.77 2.93
C THR A 36 -23.04 -43.42 3.55
N ASN A 37 -24.25 -43.22 2.97
CA ASN A 37 -25.47 -44.10 3.03
C ASN A 37 -26.39 -44.04 4.29
N ASP A 38 -27.73 -44.31 4.26
CA ASP A 38 -28.77 -44.44 3.20
C ASP A 38 -30.22 -44.47 3.83
N ALA A 39 -31.29 -44.19 3.04
CA ALA A 39 -32.78 -44.39 3.13
C ALA A 39 -33.58 -44.36 4.49
N SER A 40 -34.90 -44.10 4.61
CA SER A 40 -36.07 -44.11 3.67
C SER A 40 -37.33 -43.32 4.17
N GLU A 41 -38.20 -42.87 3.24
CA GLU A 41 -39.71 -42.68 3.22
C GLU A 41 -40.52 -42.36 4.52
N ASP A 42 -41.52 -41.45 4.60
CA ASP A 42 -42.77 -41.29 3.80
C ASP A 42 -43.43 -39.87 4.01
N ALA A 43 -44.64 -39.62 3.49
CA ALA A 43 -45.12 -38.31 3.02
C ALA A 43 -46.12 -37.50 3.90
N SER A 44 -46.08 -36.15 3.78
CA SER A 44 -47.15 -35.27 3.23
C SER A 44 -47.25 -33.85 3.83
N LYS A 45 -47.51 -32.86 2.94
CA LYS A 45 -48.06 -31.47 3.06
C LYS A 45 -48.20 -30.82 4.48
N SER A 46 -47.89 -29.53 4.72
CA SER A 46 -47.89 -28.34 3.82
C SER A 46 -47.12 -27.10 4.37
N GLU A 47 -46.91 -26.11 3.50
CA GLU A 47 -46.71 -24.65 3.76
C GLU A 47 -45.39 -24.10 4.36
N GLY A 48 -44.62 -23.37 3.51
CA GLY A 48 -43.98 -22.09 3.86
C GLY A 48 -42.63 -22.08 4.61
N PRO A 49 -41.48 -21.84 3.95
CA PRO A 49 -40.17 -21.84 4.62
C PRO A 49 -39.86 -20.51 5.33
N THR A 50 -39.96 -20.50 6.66
CA THR A 50 -39.26 -19.50 7.48
C THR A 50 -37.76 -19.79 7.42
N LYS A 51 -36.99 -18.97 6.70
CA LYS A 51 -35.53 -19.12 6.59
C LYS A 51 -34.85 -18.72 7.89
N THR A 52 -34.84 -19.63 8.86
CA THR A 52 -33.97 -19.56 10.04
C THR A 52 -32.52 -19.57 9.58
N THR A 53 -31.88 -18.41 9.57
CA THR A 53 -30.44 -18.30 9.30
C THR A 53 -29.68 -18.93 10.46
N VAL A 54 -29.21 -20.16 10.27
CA VAL A 54 -28.26 -20.81 11.17
C VAL A 54 -26.93 -20.07 11.03
N ILE A 55 -26.68 -19.13 11.94
CA ILE A 55 -25.38 -18.47 12.08
C ILE A 55 -24.42 -19.53 12.63
N PRO A 56 -23.27 -19.81 11.99
CA PRO A 56 -22.28 -20.73 12.55
C PRO A 56 -21.77 -20.21 13.91
N PRO A 57 -21.57 -21.10 14.91
CA PRO A 57 -21.10 -20.69 16.22
C PRO A 57 -19.66 -20.16 16.12
N GLY A 58 -19.52 -18.82 16.21
CA GLY A 58 -18.22 -18.16 16.07
C GLY A 58 -18.31 -16.66 15.78
N LEU A 59 -19.42 -16.16 15.23
CA LEU A 59 -19.58 -14.72 14.95
C LEU A 59 -20.03 -13.95 16.20
N GLY A 60 -19.13 -13.86 17.18
CA GLY A 60 -19.26 -12.97 18.32
C GLY A 60 -19.23 -11.51 17.87
N LYS A 61 -20.10 -10.68 18.47
CA LYS A 61 -20.08 -9.23 18.29
C LYS A 61 -18.92 -8.60 19.05
N GLU A 62 -17.71 -8.74 18.55
CA GLU A 62 -16.71 -7.69 18.75
C GLU A 62 -16.88 -6.69 17.61
N ALA A 63 -16.85 -5.39 17.92
CA ALA A 63 -16.71 -4.39 16.87
C ALA A 63 -15.35 -4.63 16.20
N GLU A 64 -15.29 -4.58 14.86
CA GLU A 64 -14.03 -4.70 14.13
C GLU A 64 -13.14 -3.49 14.45
N VAL A 65 -12.35 -3.60 15.51
CA VAL A 65 -11.32 -2.61 15.87
C VAL A 65 -10.12 -2.87 14.97
N LEU A 66 -9.75 -1.87 14.17
CA LEU A 66 -8.50 -1.91 13.40
C LEU A 66 -7.31 -2.21 14.34
N PRO A 67 -6.24 -2.86 13.84
CA PRO A 67 -5.04 -3.05 14.64
C PRO A 67 -4.56 -1.71 15.23
N PRO A 68 -4.05 -1.68 16.48
CA PRO A 68 -3.66 -0.43 17.12
C PRO A 68 -2.54 0.25 16.32
N LEU A 69 -2.67 1.58 16.12
CA LEU A 69 -1.65 2.40 15.48
C LEU A 69 -0.36 2.40 16.30
N ARG A 70 0.77 2.15 15.62
CA ARG A 70 2.11 2.07 16.20
C ARG A 70 2.86 3.39 16.14
N PHE A 71 2.52 4.26 15.17
CA PHE A 71 3.24 5.51 14.91
C PHE A 71 2.44 6.78 15.29
N ALA A 72 1.30 6.62 15.95
CA ALA A 72 0.41 7.74 16.29
C ALA A 72 0.87 8.66 17.44
N SER A 73 1.93 8.31 18.18
CA SER A 73 2.42 9.10 19.32
C SER A 73 3.68 9.89 19.00
N ASP A 74 3.71 11.18 19.33
CA ASP A 74 4.88 12.07 19.19
C ASP A 74 6.12 11.62 19.99
N THR A 75 5.97 10.68 20.92
CA THR A 75 7.07 10.16 21.75
C THR A 75 8.13 9.34 20.99
N SER A 76 7.87 8.93 19.74
CA SER A 76 8.78 8.10 18.93
C SER A 76 9.54 8.86 17.84
N GLU A 77 9.55 10.19 17.87
CA GLU A 77 10.05 11.04 16.77
C GLU A 77 11.53 10.89 16.36
N THR A 78 12.35 10.13 17.11
CA THR A 78 13.81 10.06 16.90
C THR A 78 14.38 8.69 16.51
N GLU A 79 13.64 7.58 16.66
CA GLU A 79 14.17 6.25 16.29
C GLU A 79 13.57 5.78 14.96
N GLY A 80 14.43 5.30 14.05
CA GLY A 80 14.04 4.80 12.73
C GLY A 80 13.79 5.84 11.62
N TRP A 81 13.13 6.97 11.93
CA TRP A 81 12.66 7.91 10.89
C TRP A 81 13.78 8.53 10.02
N ILE A 82 13.68 8.33 8.71
CA ILE A 82 14.51 8.97 7.67
C ILE A 82 13.82 10.26 7.22
N THR A 83 14.52 11.39 7.21
CA THR A 83 13.99 12.66 6.67
C THR A 83 14.53 12.92 5.26
N PHE A 84 13.64 13.33 4.35
CA PHE A 84 13.97 13.88 3.03
C PHE A 84 13.62 15.37 3.04
N ASP A 85 14.60 16.21 2.68
CA ASP A 85 14.56 17.66 2.87
C ASP A 85 14.91 18.46 1.59
N ARG A 86 14.92 17.81 0.43
CA ARG A 86 15.23 18.43 -0.87
C ARG A 86 13.98 19.05 -1.52
N PRO A 87 14.12 19.98 -2.49
CA PRO A 87 12.97 20.53 -3.21
C PRO A 87 12.21 19.45 -4.01
N VAL A 88 10.96 19.19 -3.62
CA VAL A 88 10.08 18.18 -4.23
C VAL A 88 9.18 18.82 -5.29
N SER A 89 9.05 18.15 -6.45
CA SER A 89 8.08 18.50 -7.49
C SER A 89 6.74 17.81 -7.29
N TYR A 90 6.75 16.52 -6.93
CA TYR A 90 5.57 15.75 -6.55
C TYR A 90 5.99 14.55 -5.69
N MET A 91 5.02 14.00 -4.97
CA MET A 91 5.15 12.75 -4.23
C MET A 91 3.93 11.87 -4.54
N TYR A 92 4.17 10.57 -4.70
CA TYR A 92 3.13 9.56 -4.74
C TYR A 92 3.39 8.53 -3.64
N ALA A 93 2.32 8.00 -3.04
CA ALA A 93 2.38 6.87 -2.13
C ALA A 93 1.22 5.91 -2.46
N GLY A 94 1.48 4.60 -2.50
CA GLY A 94 0.47 3.62 -2.91
C GLY A 94 0.87 2.17 -2.66
N LYS A 95 -0.11 1.26 -2.79
CA LYS A 95 0.09 -0.19 -2.60
C LYS A 95 0.25 -0.97 -3.91
N GLY A 96 -0.41 -0.53 -4.98
CA GLY A 96 -0.34 -1.16 -6.30
C GLY A 96 0.67 -0.48 -7.22
N PRO A 97 1.13 -1.14 -8.30
CA PRO A 97 2.23 -0.65 -9.15
C PRO A 97 1.89 0.57 -10.01
N TYR A 98 0.61 0.77 -10.34
CA TYR A 98 0.14 1.81 -11.26
C TYR A 98 -0.61 2.93 -10.52
N VAL A 99 -0.24 4.18 -10.82
CA VAL A 99 -0.99 5.40 -10.39
C VAL A 99 -1.98 5.84 -11.48
N SER A 100 -1.68 5.52 -12.73
CA SER A 100 -2.61 5.59 -13.86
C SER A 100 -2.29 4.45 -14.83
N VAL A 101 -3.13 4.25 -15.85
CA VAL A 101 -2.95 3.18 -16.86
C VAL A 101 -1.60 3.22 -17.57
N ASP A 102 -1.01 4.42 -17.73
CA ASP A 102 0.26 4.65 -18.41
C ASP A 102 1.38 5.12 -17.43
N LEU A 103 1.21 4.92 -16.13
CA LEU A 103 2.17 5.34 -15.10
C LEU A 103 2.39 4.25 -14.05
N MET A 104 3.35 3.37 -14.31
CA MET A 104 3.87 2.39 -13.35
C MET A 104 4.80 3.09 -12.36
N GLN A 105 4.22 3.79 -11.39
CA GLN A 105 5.01 4.54 -10.42
C GLN A 105 5.70 3.65 -9.38
N PHE A 106 5.17 2.44 -9.12
CA PHE A 106 5.64 1.54 -8.07
C PHE A 106 6.03 0.14 -8.59
N PRO A 107 7.05 0.02 -9.46
CA PRO A 107 7.38 -1.23 -10.15
C PRO A 107 7.77 -2.40 -9.23
N VAL A 108 8.25 -2.12 -8.01
CA VAL A 108 8.65 -3.14 -7.01
C VAL A 108 7.66 -3.23 -5.83
N SER A 109 6.43 -2.76 -6.04
CA SER A 109 5.33 -2.92 -5.08
C SER A 109 4.93 -4.38 -4.92
N LEU A 110 4.54 -4.76 -3.70
CA LEU A 110 4.05 -6.10 -3.36
C LEU A 110 2.72 -5.98 -2.62
N PRO A 111 1.76 -6.90 -2.80
CA PRO A 111 0.41 -6.73 -2.25
C PRO A 111 0.33 -6.84 -0.72
N ASP A 112 1.16 -7.67 -0.08
CA ASP A 112 1.13 -7.93 1.37
C ASP A 112 2.54 -8.04 2.00
N ASP A 113 3.47 -7.16 1.59
CA ASP A 113 4.76 -7.04 2.29
C ASP A 113 4.61 -6.37 3.67
N GLY A 114 3.64 -5.48 3.83
CA GLY A 114 3.40 -4.68 5.04
C GLY A 114 3.88 -3.23 4.94
N PHE A 115 4.33 -2.80 3.76
CA PHE A 115 4.84 -1.46 3.50
C PHE A 115 3.93 -0.69 2.54
N ILE A 116 4.06 0.63 2.51
CA ILE A 116 3.58 1.47 1.42
C ILE A 116 4.79 1.87 0.59
N ASP A 117 4.61 1.82 -0.73
CA ASP A 117 5.59 2.23 -1.70
C ASP A 117 5.45 3.73 -1.92
N ILE A 118 6.56 4.46 -1.85
CA ILE A 118 6.61 5.92 -1.89
C ILE A 118 7.62 6.35 -2.94
N VAL A 119 7.19 7.30 -3.78
CA VAL A 119 8.05 7.98 -4.74
C VAL A 119 8.08 9.46 -4.45
N VAL A 120 9.29 10.01 -4.35
CA VAL A 120 9.54 11.45 -4.24
C VAL A 120 10.31 11.90 -5.48
N GLN A 121 9.70 12.74 -6.29
CA GLN A 121 10.35 13.35 -7.45
C GLN A 121 10.94 14.71 -7.05
N GLU A 122 12.26 14.88 -7.15
CA GLU A 122 12.90 16.18 -6.99
C GLU A 122 12.48 17.17 -8.08
N GLN A 123 12.61 18.46 -7.77
CA GLN A 123 12.45 19.54 -8.74
C GLN A 123 13.48 19.42 -9.87
N MET A 124 12.98 19.28 -11.09
CA MET A 124 13.78 19.13 -12.31
C MET A 124 13.29 20.08 -13.42
N THR A 125 13.98 20.14 -14.55
CA THR A 125 13.55 21.02 -15.65
C THR A 125 12.27 20.49 -16.30
N ARG A 126 11.46 21.38 -16.88
CA ARG A 126 10.25 20.99 -17.63
C ARG A 126 10.55 20.08 -18.82
N GLY A 127 11.72 20.24 -19.45
CA GLY A 127 12.13 19.38 -20.56
C GLY A 127 12.45 17.98 -20.08
N ASP A 128 13.06 17.85 -18.90
CA ASP A 128 13.38 16.54 -18.33
C ASP A 128 12.16 15.86 -17.71
N LEU A 129 11.18 16.60 -17.17
CA LEU A 129 9.85 16.06 -16.82
C LEU A 129 9.13 15.44 -18.03
N ILE A 130 9.24 16.06 -19.21
CA ILE A 130 8.64 15.52 -20.44
C ILE A 130 9.37 14.26 -20.89
N LYS A 131 10.71 14.22 -20.80
CA LYS A 131 11.48 12.99 -21.08
C LYS A 131 11.15 11.86 -20.10
N ALA A 132 10.87 12.18 -18.84
CA ALA A 132 10.50 11.20 -17.82
C ALA A 132 9.17 10.47 -18.12
N MET A 133 8.36 10.97 -19.07
CA MET A 133 7.15 10.28 -19.52
C MET A 133 7.45 9.12 -20.47
N ASP A 134 8.65 9.05 -21.06
CA ASP A 134 9.05 7.99 -21.99
C ASP A 134 9.37 6.67 -21.26
N GLY A 135 8.48 5.68 -21.37
CA GLY A 135 8.57 4.42 -20.63
C GLY A 135 8.09 4.50 -19.18
N ALA A 136 7.27 5.50 -18.83
CA ALA A 136 6.62 5.58 -17.53
C ALA A 136 5.63 4.41 -17.30
N GLU A 137 5.05 3.88 -18.36
CA GLU A 137 4.13 2.75 -18.39
C GLU A 137 4.80 1.41 -18.06
N VAL A 138 6.11 1.29 -18.28
CA VAL A 138 6.97 0.14 -17.93
C VAL A 138 7.96 0.47 -16.78
N GLY A 139 7.73 1.57 -16.07
CA GLY A 139 8.41 1.91 -14.81
C GLY A 139 9.80 2.54 -14.94
N LYS A 140 10.24 3.00 -16.11
CA LYS A 140 11.61 3.55 -16.32
C LYS A 140 11.96 4.72 -15.41
N CYS A 141 10.96 5.47 -14.93
CA CYS A 141 11.12 6.54 -13.95
C CYS A 141 11.89 6.11 -12.69
N PHE A 142 11.77 4.84 -12.27
CA PHE A 142 12.47 4.27 -11.12
C PHE A 142 14.00 4.38 -11.22
N TRP A 143 14.55 4.37 -12.44
CA TRP A 143 15.99 4.45 -12.70
C TRP A 143 16.52 5.88 -12.77
N MET A 144 15.67 6.90 -12.62
CA MET A 144 16.08 8.31 -12.66
C MET A 144 16.73 8.75 -11.34
N ASN A 145 17.95 9.28 -11.39
CA ASN A 145 18.67 9.81 -10.22
C ASN A 145 17.89 10.90 -9.42
N SER A 146 16.92 11.58 -10.04
CA SER A 146 16.07 12.59 -9.41
C SER A 146 14.80 12.03 -8.77
N GLN A 147 14.54 10.72 -8.91
CA GLN A 147 13.38 10.03 -8.37
C GLN A 147 13.83 9.09 -7.26
N HIS A 148 13.22 9.23 -6.08
CA HIS A 148 13.64 8.52 -4.88
C HIS A 148 12.54 7.56 -4.44
N TYR A 149 12.88 6.28 -4.35
CA TYR A 149 11.95 5.20 -4.00
C TYR A 149 12.15 4.75 -2.56
N PHE A 150 11.07 4.64 -1.80
CA PHE A 150 11.09 4.16 -0.41
C PHE A 150 9.99 3.13 -0.19
N LYS A 151 10.29 2.09 0.58
CA LYS A 151 9.28 1.27 1.27
C LYS A 151 9.27 1.69 2.73
N ALA A 152 8.09 2.02 3.25
CA ALA A 152 7.93 2.48 4.63
C ALA A 152 6.71 1.84 5.30
N GLU A 153 6.76 1.69 6.62
CA GLU A 153 5.60 1.25 7.42
C GLU A 153 4.67 2.41 7.76
N ALA A 154 5.23 3.62 7.83
CA ALA A 154 4.52 4.87 8.00
C ALA A 154 5.31 6.02 7.36
N TYR A 155 4.61 7.08 6.98
CA TYR A 155 5.20 8.32 6.51
C TYR A 155 4.45 9.56 6.99
N ARG A 156 5.16 10.68 7.10
CA ARG A 156 4.61 12.00 7.42
C ARG A 156 5.00 13.01 6.34
N VAL A 157 4.05 13.86 5.97
CA VAL A 157 4.23 14.96 5.01
C VAL A 157 3.93 16.28 5.70
N GLU A 158 4.90 17.19 5.70
CA GLU A 158 4.73 18.54 6.25
C GLU A 158 4.93 19.57 5.12
N PRO A 159 3.84 20.09 4.53
CA PRO A 159 3.94 21.08 3.45
C PRO A 159 4.44 22.44 3.94
N HIS A 160 5.47 22.97 3.28
CA HIS A 160 6.03 24.31 3.57
C HIS A 160 5.20 25.45 2.94
N SER A 161 4.13 25.12 2.22
CA SER A 161 3.24 26.05 1.51
C SER A 161 1.86 25.42 1.39
N ASN A 162 0.80 26.21 1.55
CA ASN A 162 -0.59 25.79 1.36
C ASN A 162 -1.06 25.86 -0.12
N LYS A 163 -0.13 26.04 -1.07
CA LYS A 163 -0.43 26.24 -2.51
C LYS A 163 -0.10 25.00 -3.34
N SER A 164 -0.78 23.89 -3.05
CA SER A 164 -0.75 22.66 -3.85
C SER A 164 -2.08 21.91 -3.70
N CYS A 165 -2.16 20.69 -4.25
CA CYS A 165 -3.24 19.75 -4.00
C CYS A 165 -2.74 18.51 -3.24
N LEU A 166 -3.62 17.95 -2.41
CA LEU A 166 -3.53 16.56 -1.96
C LEU A 166 -4.65 15.80 -2.66
N SER A 167 -4.35 14.58 -3.12
CA SER A 167 -5.37 13.64 -3.56
C SER A 167 -5.10 12.26 -2.97
N VAL A 168 -6.18 11.61 -2.54
CA VAL A 168 -6.20 10.23 -2.05
C VAL A 168 -7.22 9.50 -2.91
N ASP A 169 -6.81 8.40 -3.55
CA ASP A 169 -7.61 7.60 -4.48
C ASP A 169 -8.34 8.40 -5.59
N GLY A 170 -7.77 9.54 -6.00
CA GLY A 170 -8.32 10.44 -7.03
C GLY A 170 -9.28 11.51 -6.52
N GLU A 171 -9.69 11.45 -5.25
CA GLU A 171 -10.50 12.48 -4.58
C GLU A 171 -9.61 13.60 -4.02
N ALA A 172 -10.14 14.81 -3.89
CA ALA A 172 -9.39 15.99 -3.44
C ALA A 172 -9.52 16.20 -1.93
N TYR A 173 -8.39 16.39 -1.25
CA TYR A 173 -8.31 16.62 0.21
C TYR A 173 -7.61 17.95 0.54
N PRO A 174 -7.79 18.49 1.76
CA PRO A 174 -7.05 19.65 2.24
C PRO A 174 -5.53 19.44 2.14
N PHE A 175 -4.80 20.43 1.61
CA PHE A 175 -3.34 20.38 1.52
C PHE A 175 -2.70 20.89 2.82
N GLU A 176 -2.83 20.09 3.87
CA GLU A 176 -2.32 20.33 5.22
C GLU A 176 -1.39 19.18 5.68
N PRO A 177 -0.63 19.30 6.79
CA PRO A 177 0.22 18.23 7.27
C PRO A 177 -0.57 16.95 7.58
N PHE A 178 -0.06 15.80 7.14
CA PHE A 178 -0.71 14.51 7.34
C PHE A 178 0.29 13.38 7.61
N GLN A 179 -0.22 12.29 8.19
CA GLN A 179 0.54 11.07 8.48
C GLN A 179 -0.26 9.86 8.03
N VAL A 180 0.44 8.83 7.52
CA VAL A 180 -0.12 7.56 7.10
C VAL A 180 0.63 6.43 7.80
N GLU A 181 -0.10 5.43 8.27
CA GLU A 181 0.43 4.16 8.79
C GLU A 181 -0.21 2.99 8.01
N VAL A 182 0.58 1.96 7.74
CA VAL A 182 0.15 0.77 7.01
C VAL A 182 -0.25 -0.34 7.97
N HIS A 183 -1.48 -0.81 7.85
CA HIS A 183 -1.92 -2.07 8.44
C HIS A 183 -1.76 -3.20 7.41
N LYS A 184 -1.03 -4.25 7.79
CA LYS A 184 -0.82 -5.44 6.96
C LYS A 184 -2.08 -6.32 6.93
N GLY A 185 -2.38 -6.94 5.78
CA GLY A 185 -3.41 -7.98 5.67
C GLY A 185 -4.88 -7.55 5.90
N LEU A 186 -5.23 -6.25 5.83
CA LEU A 186 -6.62 -5.80 6.07
C LEU A 186 -7.63 -6.21 4.98
N ALA A 187 -7.18 -6.54 3.77
CA ALA A 187 -8.06 -6.83 2.64
C ALA A 187 -7.54 -7.99 1.79
N THR A 188 -8.46 -8.80 1.29
CA THR A 188 -8.19 -9.90 0.35
C THR A 188 -8.74 -9.53 -1.02
N LEU A 189 -7.88 -9.50 -2.04
CA LEU A 189 -8.24 -9.20 -3.42
C LEU A 189 -8.19 -10.47 -4.28
N LEU A 190 -9.07 -10.55 -5.28
CA LEU A 190 -9.01 -11.58 -6.31
C LEU A 190 -7.90 -11.23 -7.32
N SER A 191 -6.91 -12.12 -7.49
CA SER A 191 -5.89 -12.02 -8.55
C SER A 191 -5.84 -13.33 -9.34
N PRO A 192 -5.78 -13.30 -10.69
CA PRO A 192 -5.60 -14.51 -11.50
C PRO A 192 -4.24 -15.20 -11.29
N TYR A 193 -3.24 -14.48 -10.78
CA TYR A 193 -1.84 -14.95 -10.68
C TYR A 193 -1.30 -14.98 -9.24
N GLY A 194 -2.03 -14.43 -8.26
CA GLY A 194 -1.57 -14.30 -6.87
C GLY A 194 -0.55 -13.17 -6.62
N SER A 195 -0.10 -12.50 -7.67
CA SER A 195 0.79 -11.34 -7.65
C SER A 195 0.16 -10.14 -8.39
N TYR A 196 0.84 -8.99 -8.35
CA TYR A 196 0.62 -7.93 -9.33
C TYR A 196 1.25 -8.34 -10.66
N GLN A 197 0.53 -8.10 -11.76
CA GLN A 197 1.06 -8.23 -13.12
C GLN A 197 1.56 -6.85 -13.58
N ALA A 198 2.82 -6.55 -13.26
CA ALA A 198 3.53 -5.36 -13.68
C ALA A 198 4.86 -5.80 -14.31
N GLU A 199 4.97 -5.69 -15.64
CA GLU A 199 6.19 -6.02 -16.38
C GLU A 199 7.14 -4.83 -16.32
N PHE A 200 8.10 -4.90 -15.39
CA PHE A 200 9.04 -3.81 -15.11
C PHE A 200 10.30 -3.93 -15.97
N ASP A 201 10.58 -2.91 -16.77
CA ASP A 201 11.78 -2.83 -17.60
C ASP A 201 13.04 -2.64 -16.72
N LEU A 202 13.89 -3.67 -16.69
CA LEU A 202 15.24 -3.59 -16.15
C LEU A 202 16.19 -2.96 -17.20
N PRO A 203 17.18 -2.14 -16.79
CA PRO A 203 18.21 -1.65 -17.69
C PRO A 203 19.09 -2.82 -18.18
N ASN A 204 19.48 -2.74 -19.47
CA ASN A 204 20.40 -3.68 -20.12
C ASN A 204 21.86 -3.47 -19.69
#